data_AF-A0A7X0B3P2-F1
#
_entry.id   AF-A0A7X0B3P2-F1
#
_cell.length_a   1.000
_cell.length_b   1.000
_cell.length_c   1.000
_cell.angle_alpha   90.00
_cell.angle_beta   90.00
_cell.angle_gamma   90.00
#
_symmetry.space_group_name_H-M   'P 1'
#
loop_
_entity.id
_entity.type
_entity.pdbx_description
1 polymer ?
#
loop_
_entity_poly.entity_id
_entity_poly.type
_entity_poly.pdbx_seq_one_letter_code
_entity_poly.pdbx_strand_id
1 'polypeptide(L)'
;MTLAKFLTPALVALALAAPLPALAHGNTKPQHGGVVLMAGETVFELVNKAGAVALYVTDDDEPVMAAAMTGQISITTGGKTQVVMLKPADGNRFDAPGATIPAKSQVAVQVVDTATKTSLGTTITIN
;
A
#
# COMPACT_ATOMS: atom_id res chain seq x y z
N MET A 1 76.67 -7.97 -2.45
CA MET A 1 75.63 -8.12 -1.39
C MET A 1 74.61 -7.01 -1.56
N THR A 2 73.36 -7.31 -1.29
CA THR A 2 72.14 -6.93 -2.02
C THR A 2 71.70 -5.48 -1.83
N LEU A 3 71.40 -4.79 -2.95
CA LEU A 3 70.81 -3.45 -3.01
C LEU A 3 69.32 -3.54 -2.61
N ALA A 4 68.91 -2.79 -1.59
CA ALA A 4 67.54 -2.76 -1.10
C ALA A 4 66.60 -2.05 -2.10
N LYS A 5 65.42 -2.63 -2.25
CA LYS A 5 64.31 -2.26 -3.14
C LYS A 5 63.42 -1.18 -2.48
N PHE A 6 62.23 -0.94 -3.04
CA PHE A 6 61.04 -0.19 -2.55
C PHE A 6 60.80 1.12 -3.32
N LEU A 7 60.07 1.10 -4.45
CA LEU A 7 58.60 1.08 -4.67
C LEU A 7 57.84 2.30 -4.07
N THR A 8 57.34 3.16 -4.97
CA THR A 8 56.26 4.15 -4.81
C THR A 8 54.94 3.48 -4.39
N PRO A 9 54.05 4.20 -3.68
CA PRO A 9 52.76 4.50 -4.33
C PRO A 9 52.14 5.86 -3.95
N ALA A 10 51.46 6.46 -4.94
CA ALA A 10 50.44 7.48 -4.74
C ALA A 10 49.10 6.81 -4.44
N LEU A 11 48.30 7.36 -3.51
CA LEU A 11 46.90 6.94 -3.33
C LEU A 11 46.03 8.14 -2.97
N VAL A 12 45.28 8.63 -3.96
CA VAL A 12 44.17 9.56 -3.76
C VAL A 12 42.95 8.70 -3.43
N ALA A 13 42.42 8.82 -2.21
CA ALA A 13 41.18 8.18 -1.81
C ALA A 13 40.00 9.08 -2.20
N LEU A 14 39.27 8.72 -3.26
CA LEU A 14 37.99 9.31 -3.59
C LEU A 14 36.88 8.48 -2.93
N ALA A 15 36.34 8.97 -1.81
CA ALA A 15 35.20 8.34 -1.14
C ALA A 15 33.92 8.62 -1.93
N LEU A 16 33.40 7.61 -2.62
CA LEU A 16 32.08 7.64 -3.24
C LEU A 16 31.02 7.42 -2.16
N ALA A 17 30.32 8.48 -1.77
CA ALA A 17 29.09 8.36 -0.98
C ALA A 17 27.97 7.86 -1.91
N ALA A 18 27.72 6.55 -1.92
CA ALA A 18 26.53 5.99 -2.56
C ALA A 18 25.31 6.20 -1.66
N PRO A 19 24.16 6.65 -2.19
CA PRO A 19 22.93 6.72 -1.42
C PRO A 19 22.48 5.29 -1.06
N LEU A 20 22.36 5.02 0.25
CA LEU A 20 21.74 3.79 0.75
C LEU A 20 20.25 3.83 0.41
N PRO A 21 19.65 2.72 -0.07
CA PRO A 21 18.21 2.67 -0.26
C PRO A 21 17.53 2.86 1.10
N ALA A 22 16.71 3.91 1.22
CA ALA A 22 15.80 4.04 2.34
C ALA A 22 14.79 2.89 2.26
N LEU A 23 14.85 1.97 3.22
CA LEU A 23 13.82 0.95 3.41
C LEU A 23 12.56 1.66 3.90
N ALA A 24 11.69 2.05 2.97
CA ALA A 24 10.31 2.38 3.31
C ALA A 24 9.66 1.09 3.84
N HIS A 25 9.12 1.15 5.06
CA HIS A 25 8.27 0.09 5.61
C HIS A 25 6.99 0.01 4.77
N GLY A 26 6.37 -1.16 4.63
CA GLY A 26 5.19 -1.36 3.79
C GLY A 26 5.47 -1.98 2.42
N ASN A 27 4.92 -3.17 2.21
CA ASN A 27 4.96 -3.86 0.92
C ASN A 27 4.02 -3.23 -0.12
N THR A 28 4.58 -2.45 -1.05
CA THR A 28 3.82 -1.79 -2.13
C THR A 28 3.56 -2.67 -3.35
N LYS A 29 3.99 -3.94 -3.34
CA LYS A 29 3.72 -4.89 -4.42
C LYS A 29 2.32 -5.50 -4.24
N PRO A 30 1.47 -5.52 -5.29
CA PRO A 30 0.18 -6.21 -5.25
C PRO A 30 0.34 -7.69 -4.87
N GLN A 31 -0.37 -8.13 -3.83
CA GLN A 31 -0.36 -9.52 -3.34
C GLN A 31 -1.59 -10.30 -3.84
N HIS A 32 -2.67 -9.60 -4.16
CA HIS A 32 -3.97 -10.18 -4.54
C HIS A 32 -4.36 -9.86 -6.00
N GLY A 33 -3.51 -9.10 -6.69
CA GLY A 33 -3.68 -8.66 -8.08
C GLY A 33 -4.54 -7.41 -8.21
N GLY A 34 -4.55 -6.56 -7.17
CA GLY A 34 -5.23 -5.28 -7.15
C GLY A 34 -4.33 -4.08 -7.44
N VAL A 35 -4.91 -2.89 -7.29
CA VAL A 35 -4.17 -1.63 -7.26
C VAL A 35 -3.75 -1.35 -5.82
N VAL A 36 -2.46 -1.12 -5.60
CA VAL A 36 -1.91 -0.85 -4.27
C VAL A 36 -1.64 0.64 -4.09
N LEU A 37 -2.02 1.17 -2.93
CA LEU A 37 -1.64 2.50 -2.49
C LEU A 37 -1.23 2.46 -1.02
N MET A 38 -0.13 3.11 -0.70
CA MET A 38 0.36 3.29 0.66
C MET A 38 0.03 4.72 1.13
N ALA A 39 -0.52 4.86 2.33
CA ALA A 39 -0.78 6.13 2.98
C ALA A 39 -0.28 6.06 4.43
N GLY A 40 0.78 6.82 4.74
CA GLY A 40 1.52 6.58 5.99
C GLY A 40 2.15 5.19 5.96
N GLU A 41 1.99 4.41 7.02
CA GLU A 41 2.44 3.02 7.15
C GLU A 41 1.37 2.00 6.72
N THR A 42 0.19 2.49 6.33
CA THR A 42 -0.93 1.65 5.91
C THR A 42 -0.90 1.40 4.40
N VAL A 43 -0.93 0.13 4.01
CA VAL A 43 -1.07 -0.35 2.63
C VAL A 43 -2.52 -0.77 2.39
N PHE A 44 -3.10 -0.22 1.32
CA PHE A 44 -4.42 -0.57 0.80
C PHE A 44 -4.27 -1.24 -0.56
N GLU A 45 -4.71 -2.48 -0.68
CA GLU A 45 -4.82 -3.16 -1.98
C GLU A 45 -6.29 -3.30 -2.38
N LEU A 46 -6.69 -2.60 -3.43
CA LEU A 46 -8.02 -2.63 -4.00
C LEU A 46 -8.07 -3.60 -5.19
N VAL A 47 -8.72 -4.74 -5.01
CA VAL A 47 -8.94 -5.74 -6.05
C VAL A 47 -10.28 -5.47 -6.73
N ASN A 48 -10.24 -5.26 -8.04
CA ASN A 48 -11.43 -5.08 -8.88
C ASN A 48 -11.45 -6.17 -9.97
N LYS A 49 -12.13 -7.28 -9.69
CA LYS A 49 -12.35 -8.37 -10.66
C LYS A 49 -13.83 -8.44 -11.02
N ALA A 50 -14.15 -9.07 -12.15
CA ALA A 50 -15.54 -9.16 -12.64
C ALA A 50 -16.50 -9.67 -11.56
N GLY A 51 -17.35 -8.78 -11.04
CA GLY A 51 -18.35 -9.07 -10.01
C GLY A 51 -17.82 -9.18 -8.57
N ALA A 52 -16.52 -8.96 -8.32
CA ALA A 52 -15.92 -9.05 -7.00
C ALA A 52 -14.95 -7.89 -6.74
N VAL A 53 -15.38 -6.97 -5.88
CA VAL A 53 -14.53 -5.91 -5.34
C VAL A 53 -14.15 -6.26 -3.90
N ALA A 54 -12.86 -6.25 -3.62
CA ALA A 54 -12.32 -6.48 -2.29
C ALA A 54 -11.23 -5.46 -1.96
N LEU A 55 -11.15 -5.08 -0.69
CA LEU A 55 -10.08 -4.27 -0.14
C LEU A 55 -9.28 -5.12 0.86
N TYR A 56 -7.96 -5.10 0.75
CA TYR A 56 -7.06 -5.65 1.75
C TYR A 56 -6.32 -4.51 2.42
N VAL A 57 -6.20 -4.57 3.75
CA VAL A 57 -5.55 -3.51 4.53
C VAL A 57 -4.45 -4.12 5.40
N THR A 58 -3.27 -3.52 5.34
CA THR A 58 -2.11 -3.88 6.18
C THR A 58 -1.58 -2.59 6.77
N ASP A 59 -1.23 -2.58 8.05
CA ASP A 59 -0.70 -1.40 8.74
C ASP A 59 0.59 -1.81 9.46
N ASP A 60 1.69 -1.10 9.20
CA ASP A 60 3.04 -1.47 9.68
C ASP A 60 3.40 -2.95 9.38
N ASP A 61 3.11 -3.39 8.15
CA ASP A 61 3.27 -4.78 7.69
C ASP A 61 2.44 -5.84 8.47
N GLU A 62 1.56 -5.42 9.39
CA GLU A 62 0.61 -6.28 10.08
C GLU A 62 -0.79 -6.27 9.42
N PRO A 63 -1.43 -7.43 9.28
CA PRO A 63 -2.76 -7.51 8.68
C PRO A 63 -3.81 -6.85 9.60
N VAL A 64 -4.52 -5.85 9.06
CA VAL A 64 -5.62 -5.21 9.78
C VAL A 64 -6.83 -6.14 9.79
N MET A 65 -7.15 -6.73 10.95
CA MET A 65 -8.21 -7.73 11.09
C MET A 65 -9.60 -7.14 10.78
N ALA A 66 -10.18 -7.57 9.66
CA ALA A 66 -11.43 -7.03 9.16
C ALA A 66 -12.60 -7.23 10.13
N ALA A 67 -12.59 -8.31 10.90
CA ALA A 67 -13.62 -8.60 11.89
C ALA A 67 -13.72 -7.55 13.03
N ALA A 68 -12.65 -6.81 13.30
CA ALA A 68 -12.63 -5.74 14.32
C ALA A 68 -13.01 -4.37 13.74
N MET A 69 -13.25 -4.30 12.43
CA MET A 69 -13.39 -3.08 11.67
C MET A 69 -14.80 -2.94 11.07
N THR A 70 -15.21 -1.69 10.86
CA THR A 70 -16.27 -1.33 9.92
C THR A 70 -15.67 -0.48 8.80
N GLY A 71 -16.38 -0.24 7.70
CA GLY A 71 -15.85 0.63 6.66
C GLY A 71 -16.76 0.81 5.46
N GLN A 72 -16.30 1.64 4.54
CA GLN A 72 -16.97 1.92 3.27
C GLN A 72 -15.96 2.23 2.17
N ILE A 73 -16.42 2.12 0.93
CA ILE A 73 -15.77 2.72 -0.23
C ILE A 73 -16.72 3.71 -0.90
N SER A 74 -16.20 4.84 -1.33
CA SER A 74 -16.90 5.85 -2.13
C SER A 74 -16.25 5.91 -3.50
N ILE A 75 -16.99 5.50 -4.52
CA ILE A 75 -16.53 5.38 -5.91
C ILE A 75 -17.09 6.57 -6.69
N THR A 76 -16.23 7.47 -7.13
CA THR A 76 -16.60 8.64 -7.90
C THR A 76 -16.14 8.51 -9.35
N THR A 77 -17.08 8.58 -10.29
CA THR A 77 -16.83 8.51 -11.74
C THR A 77 -17.68 9.57 -12.45
N GLY A 78 -17.06 10.44 -13.25
CA GLY A 78 -17.77 11.45 -14.03
C GLY A 78 -18.68 12.36 -13.18
N GLY A 79 -18.25 12.68 -11.94
CA GLY A 79 -19.00 13.53 -11.02
C GLY A 79 -20.12 12.83 -10.24
N LYS A 80 -20.36 11.52 -10.45
CA LYS A 80 -21.33 10.73 -9.67
C LYS A 80 -20.61 9.87 -8.64
N THR A 81 -21.17 9.75 -7.44
CA THR A 81 -20.59 8.95 -6.35
C THR A 81 -21.52 7.81 -5.96
N GLN A 82 -20.99 6.59 -5.92
CA GLN A 82 -21.60 5.41 -5.30
C GLN A 82 -20.89 5.14 -3.97
N VAL A 83 -21.65 5.02 -2.87
CA VAL A 83 -21.11 4.58 -1.58
C VAL A 83 -21.50 3.13 -1.35
N VAL A 84 -20.54 2.29 -0.97
CA VAL A 84 -20.74 0.87 -0.66
C VAL A 84 -20.14 0.56 0.70
N MET A 85 -20.95 0.00 1.59
CA MET A 85 -20.47 -0.47 2.89
C MET A 85 -19.62 -1.72 2.69
N LEU A 86 -18.49 -1.75 3.37
CA LEU A 86 -17.61 -2.91 3.41
C LEU A 86 -18.19 -3.98 4.34
N LYS A 87 -18.06 -5.24 3.94
CA LYS A 87 -18.33 -6.41 4.77
C LYS A 87 -17.01 -7.05 5.16
N PRO A 88 -16.73 -7.24 6.46
CA PRO A 88 -15.60 -8.06 6.89
C PRO A 88 -15.65 -9.46 6.26
N ALA A 89 -14.50 -9.92 5.76
CA ALA A 89 -14.27 -11.29 5.33
C ALA A 89 -13.09 -11.87 6.14
N ASP A 90 -12.51 -12.98 5.67
CA ASP A 90 -11.41 -13.63 6.37
C ASP A 90 -10.15 -12.75 6.45
N GLY A 91 -9.46 -12.77 7.60
CA GLY A 91 -8.20 -12.06 7.80
C GLY A 91 -8.33 -10.55 7.65
N ASN A 92 -7.55 -9.97 6.74
CA ASN A 92 -7.54 -8.54 6.46
C ASN A 92 -8.36 -8.12 5.23
N ARG A 93 -9.23 -9.00 4.74
CA ARG A 93 -10.07 -8.77 3.57
C ARG A 93 -11.40 -8.13 3.96
N PHE A 94 -11.81 -7.15 3.18
CA PHE A 94 -13.12 -6.53 3.19
C PHE A 94 -13.78 -6.67 1.83
N ASP A 95 -14.99 -7.19 1.77
CA ASP A 95 -15.78 -7.28 0.53
C ASP A 95 -16.65 -6.05 0.35
N ALA A 96 -16.73 -5.53 -0.87
CA ALA A 96 -17.61 -4.43 -1.24
C ALA A 96 -18.77 -4.95 -2.12
N PRO A 97 -19.80 -5.57 -1.54
CA PRO A 97 -20.87 -6.20 -2.30
C PRO A 97 -21.63 -5.18 -3.16
N GLY A 98 -21.80 -5.49 -4.45
CA GLY A 98 -22.51 -4.60 -5.39
C GLY A 98 -21.71 -3.36 -5.82
N ALA A 99 -20.45 -3.23 -5.38
CA ALA A 99 -19.57 -2.21 -5.92
C ALA A 99 -19.24 -2.50 -7.39
N THR A 100 -19.29 -1.46 -8.20
CA THR A 100 -18.77 -1.46 -9.56
C THR A 100 -17.79 -0.32 -9.66
N ILE A 101 -16.56 -0.60 -10.09
CA ILE A 101 -15.51 0.42 -10.22
C ILE A 101 -15.16 0.54 -11.71
N PRO A 102 -15.78 1.49 -12.43
CA PRO A 102 -15.40 1.81 -13.81
C PRO A 102 -13.95 2.30 -13.92
N ALA A 103 -13.39 2.27 -15.13
CA ALA A 103 -12.15 2.97 -15.42
C ALA A 103 -12.30 4.49 -15.15
N LYS A 104 -11.19 5.18 -14.87
CA LYS A 104 -11.17 6.63 -14.54
C LYS A 104 -11.94 7.00 -13.26
N SER A 105 -12.17 6.04 -12.37
CA SER A 105 -12.80 6.29 -11.07
C SER A 105 -11.80 6.74 -10.02
N GLN A 106 -12.24 7.58 -9.09
CA GLN A 106 -11.58 7.81 -7.81
C GLN A 106 -12.30 6.99 -6.74
N VAL A 107 -11.57 6.18 -5.98
CA VAL A 107 -12.13 5.32 -4.94
C VAL A 107 -11.56 5.74 -3.60
N ALA A 108 -12.34 6.48 -2.81
CA ALA A 108 -12.00 6.75 -1.43
C ALA A 108 -12.36 5.53 -0.57
N VAL A 109 -11.41 5.03 0.20
CA VAL A 109 -11.57 3.90 1.11
C VAL A 109 -11.43 4.38 2.54
N GLN A 110 -12.28 3.87 3.44
CA GLN A 110 -12.18 4.15 4.87
C GLN A 110 -12.54 2.90 5.66
N VAL A 111 -11.69 2.52 6.60
CA VAL A 111 -11.97 1.51 7.62
C VAL A 111 -11.80 2.14 9.00
N VAL A 112 -12.63 1.72 9.95
CA VAL A 112 -12.69 2.29 11.29
C VAL A 112 -12.72 1.16 12.30
N ASP A 113 -11.82 1.23 13.28
CA ASP A 113 -11.77 0.31 14.40
C ASP A 113 -13.02 0.48 15.27
N THR A 114 -13.72 -0.62 15.50
CA THR A 114 -14.99 -0.60 16.22
C THR A 114 -14.84 -0.29 17.70
N ALA A 115 -13.70 -0.61 18.31
CA ALA A 115 -13.37 -0.38 19.70
C ALA A 115 -12.73 1.00 19.92
N THR A 116 -11.68 1.32 19.18
CA THR A 116 -10.87 2.55 19.40
C THR A 116 -11.37 3.76 18.62
N LYS A 117 -12.20 3.55 17.59
CA LYS A 117 -12.66 4.57 16.63
C LYS A 117 -11.56 5.19 15.77
N THR A 118 -10.35 4.63 15.79
CA THR A 118 -9.26 4.98 14.87
C THR A 118 -9.69 4.70 13.44
N SER A 119 -9.42 5.64 12.53
CA SER A 119 -9.76 5.52 11.11
C SER A 119 -8.50 5.45 10.27
N LEU A 120 -8.48 4.50 9.34
CA LEU A 120 -7.51 4.39 8.26
C LEU A 120 -8.23 4.65 6.94
N GLY A 121 -7.58 5.34 6.01
CA GLY A 121 -8.19 5.59 4.71
C GLY A 121 -7.27 6.29 3.73
N THR A 122 -7.64 6.20 2.46
CA THR A 122 -6.94 6.85 1.35
C THR A 122 -7.85 6.97 0.13
N THR A 123 -7.39 7.62 -0.94
CA THR A 123 -8.10 7.66 -2.24
C THR A 123 -7.23 7.05 -3.33
N ILE A 124 -7.76 6.02 -4.00
CA ILE A 124 -7.10 5.28 -5.08
C ILE A 124 -7.69 5.73 -6.41
N THR A 125 -6.83 6.11 -7.37
CA THR A 125 -7.28 6.42 -8.74
C THR A 125 -7.15 5.19 -9.64
N ILE A 126 -8.20 4.91 -10.40
CA ILE A 126 -8.27 3.83 -11.38
C ILE A 126 -8.00 4.42 -12.76
N ASN A 127 -6.94 3.96 -13.43
CA ASN A 127 -6.50 4.48 -14.73
C ASN A 127 -7.25 3.90 -15.93
#